data_AF-X1ANE4-F1
#
_entry.id   AF-X1ANE4-F1
#
_cell.length_a   1.000
_cell.length_b   1.000
_cell.length_c   1.000
_cell.angle_alpha   90.00
_cell.angle_beta   90.00
_cell.angle_gamma   90.00
#
_symmetry.space_group_name_H-M   'P 1'
#
loop_
_entity.id
_entity.type
_entity.pdbx_description
1 polymer ?
#
loop_
_entity_poly.entity_id
_entity_poly.type
_entity_poly.pdbx_seq_one_letter_code
_entity_poly.pdbx_strand_id
1 'polypeptide(L)'
;MFGISKAKNRDELLEKLGEKEYIYNATYASGNLIYIHAIIRNLNELDSLVSFVRKEGEINELTVGLDSNSPSSGLEDFGDISFSELDFLIINALKNNSRKTVSDIAYEVGISTKTVTRHLNRLIERKLIEFSIDWYPDKSAIVMSIINLQLNPSANIDKLKLIEEFRAKFGNKVLF
;
A
#
# COMPACT_ATOMS: atom_id res chain seq x y z
N MET A 1 -8.95 -4.59 -2.20
CA MET A 1 -10.17 -5.44 -2.11
C MET A 1 -11.30 -4.60 -1.55
N PHE A 2 -12.55 -4.91 -1.88
CA PHE A 2 -13.69 -4.24 -1.25
C PHE A 2 -14.97 -5.09 -1.28
N GLY A 3 -15.87 -4.84 -0.33
CA GLY A 3 -17.16 -5.52 -0.23
C GLY A 3 -18.02 -4.98 0.91
N ILE A 4 -19.28 -5.41 0.97
CA ILE A 4 -20.20 -4.98 2.04
C ILE A 4 -20.00 -5.90 3.25
N SER A 5 -19.53 -5.33 4.36
CA SER A 5 -19.37 -6.05 5.63
C SER A 5 -20.68 -6.12 6.40
N LYS A 6 -20.95 -7.28 6.99
CA LYS A 6 -22.08 -7.49 7.92
C LYS A 6 -21.67 -7.55 9.38
N ALA A 7 -20.36 -7.44 9.66
CA ALA A 7 -19.84 -7.44 11.01
C ALA A 7 -20.54 -6.37 11.87
N LYS A 8 -21.01 -6.77 13.05
CA LYS A 8 -21.78 -5.89 13.94
C LYS A 8 -20.91 -4.81 14.57
N ASN A 9 -19.66 -5.15 14.88
CA ASN A 9 -18.71 -4.26 15.53
C ASN A 9 -17.61 -3.88 14.54
N ARG A 10 -17.59 -2.62 14.13
CA ARG A 10 -16.63 -2.10 13.16
C ARG A 10 -15.23 -2.01 13.74
N ASP A 11 -15.11 -1.54 14.97
CA ASP A 11 -13.80 -1.32 15.62
C ASP A 11 -13.11 -2.66 15.86
N GLU A 12 -13.85 -3.66 16.36
CA GLU A 12 -13.33 -5.02 16.54
C GLU A 12 -12.90 -5.65 15.21
N LEU A 13 -13.64 -5.42 14.12
CA LEU A 13 -13.20 -5.88 12.80
C LEU A 13 -11.89 -5.21 12.38
N LEU A 14 -11.80 -3.88 12.51
CA LEU A 14 -10.60 -3.14 12.14
C LEU A 14 -9.38 -3.59 12.97
N GLU A 15 -9.56 -3.87 14.26
CA GLU A 15 -8.51 -4.46 15.10
C GLU A 15 -8.06 -5.81 14.58
N LYS A 16 -8.99 -6.74 14.31
CA LYS A 16 -8.69 -8.08 13.76
C LYS A 16 -7.98 -8.02 12.41
N LEU A 17 -8.40 -7.12 11.53
CA LEU A 17 -7.74 -6.92 10.24
C LEU A 17 -6.33 -6.34 10.44
N GLY A 18 -6.16 -5.41 11.39
CA GLY A 18 -4.89 -4.77 11.73
C GLY A 18 -3.86 -5.70 12.37
N GLU A 19 -4.28 -6.83 12.94
CA GLU A 19 -3.36 -7.88 13.43
C GLU A 19 -2.56 -8.56 12.30
N LYS A 20 -2.97 -8.41 11.03
CA LYS A 20 -2.25 -8.98 9.89
C LYS A 20 -1.28 -7.96 9.32
N GLU A 21 0.02 -8.23 9.47
CA GLU A 21 1.09 -7.35 8.97
C GLU A 21 1.00 -7.01 7.48
N TYR A 22 0.40 -7.89 6.67
CA TYR A 22 0.21 -7.65 5.23
C TYR A 22 -0.98 -6.75 4.91
N ILE A 23 -1.89 -6.46 5.85
CA ILE A 23 -2.99 -5.49 5.67
C ILE A 23 -2.50 -4.16 6.21
N TYR A 24 -2.26 -3.20 5.32
CA TYR A 24 -1.73 -1.89 5.72
C TYR A 24 -2.82 -0.80 5.80
N ASN A 25 -4.00 -1.04 5.21
CA ASN A 25 -5.13 -0.14 5.35
C ASN A 25 -6.47 -0.90 5.30
N ALA A 26 -7.39 -0.51 6.17
CA ALA A 26 -8.79 -0.89 6.12
C ALA A 26 -9.64 0.35 6.40
N THR A 27 -10.55 0.68 5.48
CA THR A 27 -11.36 1.90 5.55
C THR A 27 -12.83 1.58 5.35
N TYR A 28 -13.68 1.99 6.29
CA TYR A 28 -15.13 1.97 6.12
C TYR A 28 -15.61 3.19 5.34
N ALA A 29 -16.42 2.93 4.31
CA ALA A 29 -17.19 3.92 3.57
C ALA A 29 -18.68 3.81 3.92
N SER A 30 -19.51 4.59 3.22
CA SER A 30 -20.97 4.54 3.38
C SER A 30 -21.53 3.15 3.05
N GLY A 31 -22.64 2.79 3.69
CA GLY A 31 -23.34 1.53 3.44
C GLY A 31 -22.61 0.26 3.91
N ASN A 32 -21.71 0.37 4.90
CA ASN A 32 -20.84 -0.72 5.39
C ASN A 32 -19.91 -1.31 4.31
N LEU A 33 -19.67 -0.55 3.23
CA LEU A 33 -18.64 -0.89 2.26
C LEU A 33 -17.28 -0.72 2.94
N ILE A 34 -16.47 -1.77 2.94
CA ILE A 34 -15.10 -1.74 3.44
C ILE A 34 -14.12 -1.86 2.28
N TYR A 35 -13.10 -1.00 2.28
CA TYR A 35 -11.95 -1.08 1.40
C TYR A 35 -10.76 -1.60 2.20
N ILE A 36 -10.09 -2.61 1.67
CA ILE A 36 -8.97 -3.28 2.33
C ILE A 36 -7.81 -3.32 1.35
N HIS A 37 -6.69 -2.73 1.76
CA HIS A 37 -5.44 -2.74 1.01
C HIS A 37 -4.43 -3.63 1.71
N ALA A 38 -3.82 -4.52 0.95
CA ALA A 38 -2.89 -5.51 1.46
C ALA A 38 -1.73 -5.73 0.48
N ILE A 39 -0.57 -6.11 1.00
CA ILE A 39 0.63 -6.47 0.25
C ILE A 39 0.95 -7.93 0.58
N ILE A 40 0.87 -8.80 -0.43
CA ILE A 40 1.26 -10.21 -0.31
C ILE A 40 2.65 -10.41 -0.91
N ARG A 41 3.44 -11.33 -0.34
CA ARG A 41 4.80 -11.60 -0.82
C ARG A 41 4.81 -12.39 -2.13
N ASN A 42 3.78 -13.21 -2.32
CA ASN A 42 3.58 -14.03 -3.51
C ASN A 42 2.08 -14.33 -3.68
N LEU A 43 1.68 -14.70 -4.90
CA LEU A 43 0.28 -14.95 -5.24
C LEU A 43 -0.33 -16.17 -4.51
N ASN A 44 0.47 -17.07 -3.97
CA ASN A 44 -0.05 -18.26 -3.26
C ASN A 44 -0.72 -17.87 -1.93
N GLU A 45 -0.37 -16.72 -1.36
CA GLU A 45 -0.97 -16.19 -0.13
C GLU A 45 -2.34 -15.54 -0.38
N LEU A 46 -2.71 -15.27 -1.64
CA LEU A 46 -3.93 -14.52 -1.99
C LEU A 46 -5.20 -15.21 -1.49
N ASP A 47 -5.31 -16.53 -1.66
CA ASP A 47 -6.50 -17.28 -1.26
C ASP A 47 -6.70 -17.26 0.26
N SER A 48 -5.60 -17.40 1.02
CA SER A 48 -5.61 -17.31 2.48
C SER A 48 -6.04 -15.93 2.96
N LEU A 49 -5.48 -14.86 2.36
CA LEU A 49 -5.87 -13.47 2.64
C LEU A 49 -7.37 -13.23 2.36
N VAL A 50 -7.83 -13.64 1.17
CA VAL A 50 -9.23 -13.47 0.75
C VAL A 50 -10.18 -14.22 1.69
N SER A 51 -9.84 -15.46 2.04
CA SER A 51 -10.62 -16.28 2.96
C SER A 51 -10.70 -15.66 4.36
N PHE A 52 -9.57 -15.17 4.88
CA PHE A 52 -9.51 -14.46 6.15
C PHE A 52 -10.43 -13.21 6.13
N VAL A 53 -10.29 -12.35 5.12
CA VAL A 53 -11.08 -11.12 4.99
C VAL A 53 -12.58 -11.41 4.86
N ARG A 54 -12.98 -12.40 4.07
CA ARG A 54 -14.40 -12.78 3.93
C ARG A 54 -14.99 -13.27 5.24
N LYS A 55 -14.23 -14.11 5.96
CA LYS A 55 -14.66 -14.70 7.23
C LYS A 55 -14.80 -13.64 8.31
N GLU A 56 -13.74 -12.90 8.60
CA GLU A 56 -13.75 -11.93 9.70
C GLU A 56 -14.67 -10.75 9.37
N GLY A 57 -14.70 -10.29 8.12
CA GLY A 57 -15.55 -9.17 7.70
C GLY A 57 -17.02 -9.53 7.47
N GLU A 58 -17.40 -10.81 7.57
CA GLU A 58 -18.72 -11.33 7.21
C GLU A 58 -19.17 -10.85 5.81
N ILE A 59 -18.25 -10.90 4.84
CA ILE A 59 -18.45 -10.37 3.48
C ILE A 59 -18.91 -11.49 2.55
N ASN A 60 -20.16 -11.41 2.12
CA ASN A 60 -20.73 -12.35 1.15
C ASN A 60 -20.01 -12.27 -0.21
N GLU A 61 -19.89 -11.06 -0.76
CA GLU A 61 -19.29 -10.82 -2.08
C GLU A 61 -18.10 -9.86 -1.91
N LEU A 62 -16.88 -10.41 -2.04
CA LEU A 62 -15.64 -9.64 -1.94
C LEU A 62 -15.05 -9.48 -3.33
N THR A 63 -14.90 -8.24 -3.79
CA THR A 63 -14.16 -7.93 -5.01
C THR A 63 -12.68 -7.80 -4.70
N VAL A 64 -11.88 -8.58 -5.42
CA VAL A 64 -10.42 -8.58 -5.33
C VAL A 64 -9.85 -7.95 -6.59
N GLY A 65 -9.10 -6.86 -6.41
CA GLY A 65 -8.32 -6.22 -7.47
C GLY A 65 -6.84 -6.43 -7.20
N LEU A 66 -6.09 -6.81 -8.23
CA LEU A 66 -4.63 -6.78 -8.20
C LEU A 66 -4.20 -5.44 -8.79
N ASP A 67 -3.59 -4.61 -7.97
CA ASP A 67 -3.10 -3.32 -8.42
C ASP A 67 -1.88 -3.52 -9.33
N SER A 68 -2.02 -3.08 -10.57
CA SER A 68 -0.96 -3.11 -11.59
C SER A 68 -0.33 -1.72 -11.78
N ASN A 69 -0.85 -0.70 -11.09
CA ASN A 69 -0.57 0.72 -11.29
C ASN A 69 0.16 1.33 -10.09
N SER A 70 1.22 0.67 -9.61
CA SER A 70 2.03 1.29 -8.57
C SER A 70 2.56 2.64 -9.07
N PRO A 71 2.51 3.73 -8.29
CA PRO A 71 3.07 5.03 -8.69
C PRO A 71 4.56 4.95 -9.08
N SER A 72 5.26 3.89 -8.66
CA SER A 72 6.63 3.57 -9.02
C SER A 72 6.75 2.84 -10.37
N SER A 73 5.69 2.24 -10.91
CA SER A 73 5.68 1.52 -12.19
C SER A 73 5.50 2.46 -13.39
N GLY A 74 6.30 3.52 -13.46
CA GLY A 74 6.90 3.78 -14.76
C GLY A 74 7.57 2.47 -15.17
N LEU A 75 7.35 2.01 -16.40
CA LEU A 75 8.00 0.83 -16.97
C LEU A 75 9.52 1.07 -17.16
N GLU A 76 10.18 1.60 -16.13
CA GLU A 76 11.61 1.71 -16.02
C GLU A 76 12.12 0.33 -15.64
N ASP A 77 13.11 -0.15 -16.39
CA ASP A 77 13.90 -1.31 -16.02
C ASP A 77 14.52 -1.02 -14.64
N PHE A 78 13.94 -1.58 -13.58
CA PHE A 78 14.45 -1.45 -12.20
C PHE A 78 15.84 -2.11 -12.05
N GLY A 79 16.38 -2.70 -13.11
CA GLY A 79 17.65 -3.39 -13.10
C GLY A 79 17.63 -4.53 -12.08
N ASP A 80 18.76 -4.74 -11.40
CA ASP A 80 18.81 -5.69 -10.29
C ASP A 80 18.01 -5.17 -9.08
N ILE A 81 16.86 -5.81 -8.85
CA ILE A 81 15.91 -5.60 -7.74
C ILE A 81 16.34 -6.39 -6.49
N SER A 82 17.57 -6.92 -6.44
CA SER A 82 18.03 -7.69 -5.29
C SER A 82 18.22 -6.80 -4.05
N PHE A 83 17.60 -7.26 -2.96
CA PHE A 83 17.86 -6.77 -1.61
C PHE A 83 18.89 -7.70 -0.96
N SER A 84 19.95 -7.13 -0.42
CA SER A 84 20.85 -7.83 0.49
C SER A 84 20.24 -7.90 1.90
N GLU A 85 20.75 -8.82 2.72
CA GLU A 85 20.38 -8.90 4.13
C GLU A 85 20.57 -7.56 4.86
N LEU A 86 21.64 -6.82 4.53
CA LEU A 86 21.90 -5.51 5.09
C LEU A 86 20.83 -4.49 4.69
N ASP A 87 20.30 -4.56 3.47
CA ASP A 87 19.22 -3.67 3.06
C ASP A 87 17.96 -3.93 3.89
N PHE A 88 17.63 -5.20 4.16
CA PHE A 88 16.51 -5.53 5.05
C PHE A 88 16.71 -5.01 6.47
N LEU A 89 17.93 -5.07 7.02
CA LEU A 89 18.23 -4.51 8.33
C LEU A 89 18.06 -2.98 8.36
N ILE A 90 18.53 -2.28 7.32
CA ILE A 90 18.36 -0.82 7.20
C ILE A 90 16.87 -0.46 7.07
N ILE A 91 16.12 -1.19 6.24
CA ILE A 91 14.67 -1.00 6.07
C ILE A 91 13.94 -1.25 7.39
N ASN A 92 14.29 -2.33 8.10
CA ASN A 92 13.70 -2.64 9.40
C ASN A 92 13.98 -1.54 10.43
N ALA A 93 15.18 -0.99 10.46
CA ALA A 93 15.52 0.14 11.33
C ALA A 93 14.65 1.38 11.03
N LEU A 94 14.27 1.59 9.78
CA LEU A 94 13.42 2.71 9.33
C LEU A 94 11.91 2.43 9.46
N LYS A 95 11.46 1.18 9.56
CA LYS A 95 10.05 0.74 9.47
C LYS A 95 9.08 1.59 10.30
N ASN A 96 9.45 1.88 11.55
CA ASN A 96 8.58 2.62 12.49
C ASN A 96 8.94 4.11 12.63
N ASN A 97 10.07 4.53 12.07
CA ASN A 97 10.52 5.92 12.08
C ASN A 97 11.47 6.17 10.89
N SER A 98 10.88 6.56 9.77
CA SER A 98 11.61 6.87 8.54
C SER A 98 12.54 8.09 8.66
N ARG A 99 12.43 8.89 9.73
CA ARG A 99 13.23 10.10 9.96
C ARG A 99 14.48 9.86 10.79
N LYS A 100 14.85 8.60 11.09
CA LYS A 100 16.09 8.28 11.82
C LYS A 100 17.31 8.83 11.06
N THR A 101 18.31 9.30 11.81
CA THR A 101 19.56 9.74 11.18
C THR A 101 20.38 8.53 10.71
N VAL A 102 21.25 8.75 9.72
CA VAL A 102 22.20 7.72 9.27
C VAL A 102 23.05 7.18 10.41
N SER A 103 23.43 8.03 11.37
CA SER A 103 24.19 7.63 12.56
C SER A 103 23.42 6.71 13.49
N ASP A 104 22.13 6.96 13.70
CA ASP A 104 21.29 6.10 14.53
C ASP A 104 21.10 4.72 13.87
N ILE A 105 20.88 4.70 12.56
CA ILE A 105 20.76 3.45 11.78
C ILE A 105 22.08 2.68 11.83
N ALA A 106 23.22 3.37 11.67
CA ALA A 106 24.54 2.76 11.73
C ALA A 106 24.82 2.11 13.09
N TYR A 107 24.43 2.77 14.18
CA TYR A 107 24.52 2.24 15.54
C TYR A 107 23.63 1.00 15.73
N GLU A 108 22.38 1.05 15.27
CA GLU A 108 21.40 -0.05 15.41
C GLU A 108 21.79 -1.29 14.60
N VAL A 109 22.28 -1.10 13.37
CA VAL A 109 22.65 -2.18 12.44
C VAL A 109 24.08 -2.68 12.69
N GLY A 110 24.92 -1.91 13.40
CA GLY A 110 26.30 -2.28 13.72
C GLY A 110 27.28 -2.11 12.55
N ILE A 111 27.06 -1.11 11.69
CA ILE A 111 27.91 -0.83 10.52
C ILE A 111 28.32 0.64 10.44
N SER A 112 29.25 0.97 9.53
CA SER A 112 29.67 2.37 9.35
C SER A 112 28.56 3.24 8.74
N THR A 113 28.50 4.51 9.13
CA THR A 113 27.62 5.51 8.52
C THR A 113 27.80 5.61 7.01
N LYS A 114 29.05 5.54 6.53
CA LYS A 114 29.39 5.51 5.09
C LYS A 114 28.69 4.34 4.37
N THR A 115 28.66 3.16 4.99
CA THR A 115 27.99 1.98 4.43
C THR A 115 26.47 2.17 4.42
N VAL A 116 25.88 2.65 5.52
CA VAL A 116 24.43 2.94 5.58
C VAL A 116 24.04 3.94 4.49
N THR A 117 24.74 5.07 4.37
CA THR A 117 24.46 6.08 3.34
C THR A 117 24.49 5.48 1.94
N ARG A 118 25.49 4.65 1.62
CA ARG A 118 25.61 4.02 0.31
C ARG A 118 24.42 3.12 -0.01
N HIS A 119 24.02 2.28 0.95
CA HIS A 119 22.88 1.37 0.77
C HIS A 119 21.56 2.15 0.68
N LEU A 120 21.35 3.13 1.56
CA LEU A 120 20.15 3.94 1.58
C LEU A 120 19.97 4.75 0.29
N ASN A 121 21.03 5.41 -0.19
CA ASN A 121 21.00 6.13 -1.46
C ASN A 121 20.65 5.20 -2.62
N ARG A 122 21.27 4.00 -2.69
CA ARG A 122 20.94 3.00 -3.71
C ARG A 122 19.46 2.60 -3.66
N LEU A 123 18.93 2.33 -2.46
CA LEU A 123 17.53 1.92 -2.29
C LEU A 123 16.56 3.03 -2.75
N ILE A 124 16.87 4.30 -2.46
CA ILE A 124 16.07 5.45 -2.87
C ILE A 124 16.20 5.71 -4.37
N GLU A 125 17.43 5.80 -4.90
CA GLU A 125 17.71 6.10 -6.30
C GLU A 125 17.11 5.05 -7.25
N ARG A 126 17.09 3.78 -6.82
CA ARG A 126 16.47 2.68 -7.56
C ARG A 126 14.97 2.48 -7.27
N LYS A 127 14.35 3.38 -6.51
CA LYS A 127 12.93 3.30 -6.13
C LYS A 127 12.56 1.96 -5.47
N LEU A 128 13.49 1.35 -4.75
CA LEU A 128 13.30 0.10 -4.00
C LEU A 128 12.65 0.36 -2.62
N ILE A 129 12.72 1.60 -2.14
CA ILE A 129 11.96 2.09 -1.00
C ILE A 129 11.35 3.45 -1.34
N GLU A 130 10.21 3.74 -0.72
CA GLU A 130 9.58 5.06 -0.76
C GLU A 130 9.26 5.47 0.68
N PHE A 131 9.42 6.77 0.97
CA PHE A 131 9.04 7.33 2.26
C PHE A 131 7.70 8.04 2.11
N SER A 132 6.78 7.67 2.99
CA SER A 132 5.46 8.29 3.06
C SER A 132 5.14 8.68 4.50
N ILE A 133 3.94 9.21 4.68
CA ILE A 133 3.35 9.51 5.98
C ILE A 133 2.24 8.52 6.28
N ASP A 134 2.07 8.17 7.55
CA ASP A 134 0.86 7.53 8.02
C ASP A 134 -0.26 8.57 8.03
N TRP A 135 -1.02 8.58 6.94
CA TRP A 135 -2.10 9.54 6.74
C TRP A 135 -3.42 8.99 7.28
N TYR A 136 -4.05 9.76 8.16
CA TYR A 136 -5.36 9.47 8.77
C TYR A 136 -6.38 10.52 8.30
N PRO A 137 -7.08 10.30 7.18
CA PRO A 137 -8.01 11.27 6.61
C PRO A 137 -9.14 11.66 7.57
N ASP A 138 -9.58 10.71 8.39
CA ASP A 138 -10.59 10.84 9.44
C ASP A 138 -10.20 11.83 10.54
N LYS A 139 -8.90 12.12 10.69
CA LYS A 139 -8.36 13.11 11.62
C LYS A 139 -8.10 14.48 10.97
N SER A 140 -8.59 14.68 9.75
CA SER A 140 -8.43 15.93 9.00
C SER A 140 -9.78 16.55 8.65
N ALA A 141 -9.78 17.82 8.23
CA ALA A 141 -10.99 18.49 7.72
C ALA A 141 -11.36 18.09 6.28
N ILE A 142 -10.68 17.08 5.71
CA ILE A 142 -10.83 16.67 4.32
C ILE A 142 -11.96 15.64 4.22
N VAL A 143 -12.84 15.83 3.24
CA VAL A 143 -13.80 14.80 2.85
C VAL A 143 -13.17 13.93 1.76
N MET A 144 -12.99 12.65 2.05
CA MET A 144 -12.51 11.66 1.09
C MET A 144 -13.69 10.89 0.48
N SER A 145 -13.63 10.70 -0.84
CA SER A 145 -14.57 9.86 -1.58
C SER A 145 -13.79 8.85 -2.40
N ILE A 146 -14.19 7.58 -2.35
CA ILE A 146 -13.64 6.51 -3.18
C ILE A 146 -14.63 6.25 -4.32
N ILE A 147 -14.14 6.28 -5.56
CA ILE A 147 -14.95 6.08 -6.77
C ILE A 147 -14.48 4.81 -7.46
N ASN A 148 -15.34 3.79 -7.48
CA ASN A 148 -15.09 2.57 -8.26
C ASN A 148 -15.60 2.77 -9.69
N LEU A 149 -14.68 2.90 -10.66
CA LEU A 149 -15.02 2.99 -12.07
C LEU A 149 -14.96 1.61 -12.73
N GLN A 150 -16.11 1.10 -13.17
CA GLN A 150 -16.18 -0.12 -13.96
C GLN A 150 -16.15 0.21 -15.45
N LEU A 151 -15.05 -0.15 -16.11
CA LEU A 151 -14.90 0.04 -17.56
C LEU A 151 -15.53 -1.14 -18.30
N ASN A 152 -16.16 -0.86 -19.44
CA ASN A 152 -16.67 -1.90 -20.32
C ASN A 152 -15.49 -2.72 -20.88
N PRO A 153 -15.42 -4.05 -20.64
CA PRO A 153 -14.31 -4.88 -21.13
C PRO A 153 -14.17 -4.90 -22.65
N SER A 154 -15.27 -4.67 -23.38
CA SER A 154 -15.28 -4.64 -24.84
C SER A 154 -14.82 -3.31 -25.42
N ALA A 155 -14.74 -2.25 -24.61
CA ALA A 155 -14.18 -0.98 -25.04
C ALA A 155 -12.66 -1.01 -24.89
N ASN A 156 -11.93 -0.72 -25.96
CA ASN A 156 -10.47 -0.62 -25.92
C ASN A 156 -10.06 0.71 -25.27
N ILE A 157 -10.19 0.77 -23.94
CA ILE A 157 -9.86 1.96 -23.14
C ILE A 157 -8.44 1.79 -22.60
N ASP A 158 -7.56 2.71 -22.97
CA ASP A 158 -6.25 2.86 -22.36
C ASP A 158 -6.40 3.41 -20.94
N LYS A 159 -6.19 2.56 -19.94
CA LYS A 159 -6.33 2.91 -18.52
C LYS A 159 -5.30 3.94 -18.07
N LEU A 160 -4.07 3.88 -18.61
CA LEU A 160 -3.01 4.82 -18.23
C LEU A 160 -3.34 6.21 -18.73
N LYS A 161 -3.73 6.31 -20.01
CA LYS A 161 -4.18 7.58 -20.58
C LYS A 161 -5.38 8.16 -19.83
N LEU A 162 -6.35 7.32 -19.44
CA LEU A 162 -7.49 7.75 -18.64
C LEU A 162 -7.05 8.35 -17.28
N ILE A 163 -6.11 7.69 -16.58
CA ILE A 163 -5.55 8.19 -15.32
C ILE A 163 -4.82 9.51 -15.52
N GLU A 164 -4.00 9.63 -16.58
CA GLU A 164 -3.30 10.86 -16.93
C GLU A 164 -4.26 12.01 -17.22
N GLU A 165 -5.33 11.76 -17.98
CA GLU A 165 -6.36 12.77 -18.28
C GLU A 165 -7.08 13.24 -17.00
N PHE A 166 -7.39 12.32 -16.09
CA PHE A 166 -7.97 12.70 -14.80
C PHE A 166 -6.99 13.51 -13.95
N ARG A 167 -5.71 13.10 -13.88
CA ARG A 167 -4.67 13.87 -13.17
C ARG A 167 -4.50 15.26 -13.76
N ALA A 168 -4.49 15.39 -15.09
CA ALA A 168 -4.39 16.68 -15.77
C ALA A 168 -5.60 17.59 -15.47
N LYS A 169 -6.80 17.01 -15.38
CA LYS A 169 -8.04 17.77 -15.14
C LYS A 169 -8.26 18.16 -13.69
N PHE A 170 -7.99 17.26 -12.75
CA PHE A 170 -8.34 17.43 -11.34
C PHE A 170 -7.12 17.69 -10.44
N GLY A 171 -5.91 17.55 -10.98
CA GLY A 171 -4.65 17.72 -10.27
C GLY A 171 -4.49 16.72 -9.13
N ASN A 172 -3.83 17.16 -8.07
CA ASN A 172 -3.51 16.34 -6.88
C ASN A 172 -4.73 16.05 -5.98
N LYS A 173 -5.94 16.41 -6.41
CA LYS A 173 -7.19 16.14 -5.67
C LYS A 173 -7.72 14.73 -5.89
N VAL A 174 -7.21 14.03 -6.92
CA VAL A 174 -7.55 12.65 -7.20
C VAL A 174 -6.32 11.80 -6.94
N LEU A 175 -6.49 10.82 -6.04
CA LEU A 175 -5.52 9.78 -5.76
C LEU A 175 -6.00 8.52 -6.48
N PHE A 176 -5.05 7.81 -7.11
CA PHE A 176 -5.27 6.56 -7.84
C PHE A 176 -4.57 5.45 -7.10
#